data_AF-Q3T9T4-F1
#
_entry.id   AF-Q3T9T4-F1
#
_cell.length_a   1.000
_cell.length_b   1.000
_cell.length_c   1.000
_cell.angle_alpha   90.00
_cell.angle_beta   90.00
_cell.angle_gamma   90.00
#
_symmetry.space_group_name_H-M   'P 1'
#
loop_
_entity.id
_entity.type
_entity.pdbx_description
1 polymer ?
#
loop_
_entity_poly.entity_id
_entity_poly.type
_entity_poly.pdbx_seq_one_letter_code
_entity_poly.pdbx_strand_id
1 'polypeptide(L)'
;MEFQAVVMAVGGGSRMTDLTSSIPKPLLPVGNKPLIWYPLNLLERVGFEEVIVVTTKDVQKALCAEFKMKMKLDIVCIPDEADMGTADSLRHIYPKLKTDVLVLSCDLITDVALHEVVDLFRAYDASLAMLMRKGQESIEPVPGQKGKKKPVEQRDFIGVDSTGKRLLFMANEADLDEELVIKGSILQKHPRIHFHTGLVDAHLYCLKKYVVDFLMENSEQPS
;
A
#
# COMPACT_ATOMS: atom_id res chain seq x y z
N MET A 1 8.06 -12.70 -17.18
CA MET A 1 7.65 -11.49 -16.46
C MET A 1 8.63 -11.28 -15.32
N GLU A 2 9.10 -10.05 -15.11
CA GLU A 2 10.03 -9.72 -14.02
C GLU A 2 9.29 -9.54 -12.68
N PHE A 3 8.10 -8.94 -12.73
CA PHE A 3 7.24 -8.71 -11.56
C PHE A 3 5.86 -9.31 -11.75
N GLN A 4 5.25 -9.75 -10.66
CA GLN A 4 3.82 -10.03 -10.55
C GLN A 4 3.16 -8.93 -9.74
N ALA A 5 2.18 -8.24 -10.33
CA ALA A 5 1.45 -7.19 -9.65
C ALA A 5 0.26 -7.76 -8.88
N VAL A 6 0.11 -7.30 -7.64
CA VAL A 6 -0.96 -7.67 -6.71
C VAL A 6 -1.67 -6.39 -6.27
N VAL A 7 -2.97 -6.30 -6.54
CA VAL A 7 -3.82 -5.21 -6.05
C VAL A 7 -4.59 -5.70 -4.82
N MET A 8 -4.34 -5.03 -3.70
CA MET A 8 -5.01 -5.26 -2.43
C MET A 8 -6.29 -4.43 -2.38
N ALA A 9 -7.41 -5.09 -2.60
CA ALA A 9 -8.76 -4.54 -2.52
C ALA A 9 -9.54 -5.18 -1.35
N VAL A 10 -8.80 -5.44 -0.27
CA VAL A 10 -9.26 -5.93 1.02
C VAL A 10 -9.13 -4.80 2.02
N GLY A 11 -10.22 -4.47 2.70
CA GLY A 11 -10.24 -3.42 3.72
C GLY A 11 -11.58 -2.71 3.76
N GLY A 12 -12.30 -2.85 4.88
CA GLY A 12 -13.65 -2.32 5.07
C GLY A 12 -13.76 -0.79 5.08
N GLY A 13 -12.64 -0.08 4.88
CA GLY A 13 -12.60 1.37 4.97
C GLY A 13 -13.05 1.84 6.35
N SER A 14 -12.42 1.32 7.42
CA SER A 14 -12.73 1.66 8.81
C SER A 14 -12.69 3.17 9.11
N ARG A 15 -11.94 3.94 8.32
CA ARG A 15 -11.86 5.41 8.39
C ARG A 15 -12.96 6.14 7.58
N MET A 16 -13.74 5.41 6.79
CA MET A 16 -14.78 5.91 5.87
C MET A 16 -16.10 5.11 5.98
N THR A 17 -16.40 4.58 7.16
CA THR A 17 -17.55 3.68 7.41
C THR A 17 -18.87 4.21 6.89
N ASP A 18 -19.09 5.53 6.96
CA ASP A 18 -20.32 6.15 6.46
C ASP A 18 -20.50 5.93 4.95
N LEU A 19 -19.41 6.05 4.18
CA LEU A 19 -19.40 5.84 2.73
C LEU A 19 -19.35 4.35 2.37
N THR A 20 -18.64 3.54 3.16
CA THR A 20 -18.44 2.12 2.87
C THR A 20 -19.55 1.21 3.39
N SER A 21 -20.54 1.77 4.09
CA SER A 21 -21.73 1.06 4.59
C SER A 21 -22.59 0.43 3.49
N SER A 22 -22.60 1.04 2.30
CA SER A 22 -23.46 0.64 1.18
C SER A 22 -22.69 0.17 -0.05
N ILE A 23 -21.48 0.69 -0.25
CA ILE A 23 -20.61 0.39 -1.39
C ILE A 23 -19.23 0.00 -0.86
N PRO A 24 -18.68 -1.17 -1.21
CA PRO A 24 -17.34 -1.55 -0.82
C PRO A 24 -16.31 -0.48 -1.20
N LYS A 25 -15.33 -0.22 -0.34
CA LYS A 25 -14.27 0.79 -0.56
C LYS A 25 -13.68 0.76 -1.99
N PRO A 26 -13.29 -0.40 -2.56
CA PRO A 26 -12.70 -0.43 -3.91
C PRO A 26 -13.62 0.08 -5.02
N LEU A 27 -14.94 0.07 -4.79
CA LEU A 27 -15.96 0.48 -5.75
C LEU A 27 -16.43 1.93 -5.55
N LEU A 28 -15.95 2.63 -4.52
CA LEU A 28 -16.32 4.02 -4.30
C LEU A 28 -15.96 4.89 -5.52
N PRO A 29 -16.88 5.75 -5.99
CA PRO A 29 -16.62 6.57 -7.16
C PRO A 29 -15.74 7.79 -6.83
N VAL A 30 -14.65 7.95 -7.58
CA VAL A 30 -13.80 9.14 -7.62
C VAL A 30 -13.64 9.54 -9.07
N GLY A 31 -13.95 10.80 -9.40
CA GLY A 31 -13.85 11.28 -10.79
C GLY A 31 -14.66 10.46 -11.80
N ASN A 32 -15.85 9.97 -11.40
CA ASN A 32 -16.72 9.08 -12.20
C ASN A 32 -16.10 7.71 -12.54
N LYS A 33 -15.07 7.28 -11.80
CA LYS A 33 -14.46 5.94 -11.91
C LYS A 33 -14.40 5.30 -10.52
N PRO A 34 -14.57 3.99 -10.38
CA PRO A 34 -14.39 3.34 -9.08
C PRO A 34 -12.93 3.42 -8.63
N LEU A 35 -12.66 3.48 -7.32
CA LEU A 35 -11.31 3.63 -6.77
C LEU A 35 -10.29 2.62 -7.34
N ILE A 36 -10.67 1.34 -7.42
CA ILE A 36 -9.81 0.28 -7.94
C ILE A 36 -9.42 0.45 -9.41
N TRP A 37 -10.17 1.27 -10.17
CA TRP A 37 -9.85 1.56 -11.57
C TRP A 37 -8.49 2.22 -11.71
N TYR A 38 -8.11 3.12 -10.80
CA TYR A 38 -6.86 3.88 -10.87
C TYR A 38 -5.60 3.00 -10.83
N PRO A 39 -5.38 2.13 -9.82
CA PRO A 39 -4.22 1.24 -9.80
C PRO A 39 -4.25 0.23 -10.95
N LEU A 40 -5.42 -0.28 -11.34
CA LEU A 40 -5.53 -1.21 -12.47
C LEU A 40 -5.15 -0.55 -13.81
N ASN A 41 -5.64 0.67 -14.05
CA ASN A 41 -5.29 1.45 -15.25
C ASN A 41 -3.82 1.86 -15.24
N LEU A 42 -3.21 2.13 -14.07
CA LEU A 42 -1.77 2.36 -13.96
C LEU A 42 -0.97 1.13 -14.43
N LEU A 43 -1.32 -0.06 -13.94
CA LEU A 43 -0.65 -1.32 -14.30
C LEU A 43 -0.81 -1.63 -15.81
N GLU A 44 -2.03 -1.46 -16.36
CA GLU A 44 -2.27 -1.67 -17.78
C GLU A 44 -1.46 -0.70 -18.66
N ARG A 45 -1.35 0.58 -18.26
CA ARG A 45 -0.55 1.59 -19.00
C ARG A 45 0.95 1.29 -18.97
N VAL A 46 1.44 0.69 -17.89
CA VAL A 46 2.85 0.29 -17.75
C VAL A 46 3.14 -1.02 -18.50
N GLY A 47 2.11 -1.74 -18.95
CA GLY A 47 2.24 -2.92 -19.79
C GLY A 47 2.16 -4.25 -19.04
N PHE A 48 1.56 -4.28 -17.84
CA PHE A 48 1.23 -5.54 -17.20
C PHE A 48 0.14 -6.27 -18.00
N GLU A 49 0.37 -7.56 -18.29
CA GLU A 49 -0.60 -8.40 -19.03
C GLU A 49 -1.54 -9.16 -18.08
N GLU A 50 -1.08 -9.43 -16.85
CA GLU A 50 -1.84 -10.12 -15.81
C GLU A 50 -1.62 -9.46 -14.44
N VAL A 51 -2.71 -9.32 -13.68
CA VAL A 51 -2.70 -8.78 -12.32
C VAL A 51 -3.54 -9.67 -11.42
N ILE A 52 -3.00 -9.96 -10.23
CA ILE A 52 -3.74 -10.66 -9.17
C ILE A 52 -4.49 -9.61 -8.36
N VAL A 53 -5.81 -9.75 -8.22
CA VAL A 53 -6.63 -8.85 -7.40
C VAL A 53 -7.15 -9.63 -6.21
N VAL A 54 -6.71 -9.27 -5.00
CA VAL A 54 -7.25 -9.87 -3.77
C VAL A 54 -8.40 -8.98 -3.29
N THR A 55 -9.60 -9.54 -3.22
CA THR A 55 -10.81 -8.77 -2.88
C THR A 55 -11.93 -9.66 -2.35
N THR A 56 -13.13 -9.11 -2.17
CA THR A 56 -14.30 -9.85 -1.70
C THR A 56 -15.23 -10.23 -2.86
N LYS A 57 -16.18 -11.15 -2.61
CA LYS A 57 -17.05 -11.67 -3.68
C LYS A 57 -17.92 -10.59 -4.33
N ASP A 58 -18.33 -9.59 -3.58
CA ASP A 58 -19.19 -8.53 -4.11
C ASP A 58 -18.42 -7.57 -5.02
N VAL A 59 -17.16 -7.28 -4.67
CA VAL A 59 -16.26 -6.53 -5.55
C VAL A 59 -15.95 -7.31 -6.82
N GLN A 60 -15.72 -8.63 -6.72
CA GLN A 60 -15.50 -9.49 -7.89
C GLN A 60 -16.67 -9.39 -8.89
N LYS A 61 -17.93 -9.47 -8.43
CA LYS A 61 -19.11 -9.37 -9.30
C LYS A 61 -19.13 -8.05 -10.07
N ALA A 62 -18.87 -6.94 -9.38
CA ALA A 62 -18.82 -5.61 -9.99
C ALA A 62 -17.66 -5.49 -11.00
N LEU A 63 -16.47 -6.00 -10.66
CA LEU A 63 -15.32 -6.04 -11.57
C LEU A 63 -15.64 -6.80 -12.85
N CYS A 64 -16.22 -8.00 -12.74
CA CYS A 64 -16.59 -8.82 -13.90
C CYS A 64 -17.68 -8.17 -14.77
N ALA A 65 -18.60 -7.41 -14.17
CA ALA A 65 -19.71 -6.77 -14.88
C ALA A 65 -19.32 -5.47 -15.58
N GLU A 66 -18.51 -4.63 -14.92
CA GLU A 66 -18.30 -3.23 -15.32
C GLU A 66 -16.92 -2.97 -15.93
N PHE A 67 -15.91 -3.79 -15.63
CA PHE A 67 -14.53 -3.52 -16.01
C PHE A 67 -14.12 -4.32 -17.25
N LYS A 68 -14.14 -3.65 -18.41
CA LYS A 68 -13.57 -4.17 -19.65
C LYS A 68 -12.13 -3.68 -19.81
N MET A 69 -11.20 -4.42 -19.20
CA MET A 69 -9.75 -4.19 -19.32
C MET A 69 -9.17 -5.10 -20.39
N LYS A 70 -8.07 -4.70 -21.05
CA LYS A 70 -7.32 -5.59 -21.96
C LYS A 70 -6.44 -6.56 -21.17
N MET A 71 -5.95 -6.11 -20.02
CA MET A 71 -5.18 -6.91 -19.07
C MET A 71 -6.04 -7.99 -18.40
N LYS A 72 -5.48 -9.18 -18.19
CA LYS A 72 -6.14 -10.29 -17.50
C LYS A 72 -6.16 -10.04 -15.99
N LEU A 73 -7.33 -10.17 -15.38
CA LEU A 73 -7.51 -10.08 -13.92
C LEU A 73 -7.65 -11.49 -13.34
N ASP A 74 -6.70 -11.91 -12.51
CA ASP A 74 -6.81 -13.12 -11.69
C ASP A 74 -7.35 -12.72 -10.30
N ILE A 75 -8.67 -12.79 -10.15
CA ILE A 75 -9.35 -12.34 -8.94
C ILE A 75 -9.36 -13.47 -7.91
N VAL A 76 -8.78 -13.22 -6.74
CA VAL A 76 -8.81 -14.12 -5.58
C VAL A 76 -9.73 -13.54 -4.52
N CYS A 77 -10.82 -14.26 -4.24
CA CYS A 77 -11.81 -13.83 -3.26
C CYS A 77 -11.47 -14.35 -1.87
N ILE A 78 -11.42 -13.44 -0.90
CA ILE A 78 -11.37 -13.77 0.52
C ILE A 78 -12.72 -13.48 1.19
N PRO A 79 -13.03 -14.11 2.35
CA PRO A 79 -14.28 -13.87 3.08
C PRO A 79 -14.35 -12.44 3.63
N ASP A 80 -15.54 -11.81 3.61
CA ASP A 80 -15.75 -10.45 4.12
C ASP A 80 -15.51 -10.32 5.64
N GLU A 81 -15.71 -11.40 6.39
CA GLU A 81 -15.51 -11.45 7.85
C GLU A 81 -14.06 -11.70 8.26
N ALA A 82 -13.18 -12.00 7.29
CA ALA A 82 -11.78 -12.25 7.58
C ALA A 82 -11.04 -10.92 7.72
N ASP A 83 -10.58 -10.59 8.93
CA ASP A 83 -9.69 -9.45 9.19
C ASP A 83 -8.28 -9.79 8.69
N MET A 84 -8.14 -9.86 7.36
CA MET A 84 -6.87 -10.21 6.71
C MET A 84 -6.13 -8.94 6.33
N GLY A 85 -4.95 -8.77 6.92
CA GLY A 85 -4.03 -7.70 6.52
C GLY A 85 -3.41 -7.95 5.15
N THR A 86 -2.59 -7.01 4.70
CA THR A 86 -1.79 -7.13 3.47
C THR A 86 -0.89 -8.38 3.52
N ALA A 87 -0.25 -8.65 4.66
CA ALA A 87 0.61 -9.81 4.84
C ALA A 87 -0.17 -11.13 4.72
N ASP A 88 -1.34 -11.23 5.36
CA ASP A 88 -2.19 -12.43 5.29
C ASP A 88 -2.74 -12.65 3.88
N SER A 89 -3.08 -11.57 3.18
CA SER A 89 -3.48 -11.60 1.79
C SER A 89 -2.36 -12.14 0.88
N LEU A 90 -1.11 -11.70 1.10
CA LEU A 90 0.06 -12.24 0.40
C LEU A 90 0.29 -13.72 0.70
N ARG A 91 0.10 -14.15 1.96
CA ARG A 91 0.20 -15.56 2.35
C ARG A 91 -0.85 -16.41 1.65
N HIS A 92 -2.08 -15.91 1.57
CA HIS A 92 -3.19 -16.60 0.91
C HIS A 92 -2.92 -16.86 -0.57
N ILE A 93 -2.30 -15.90 -1.28
CA ILE A 93 -1.98 -16.03 -2.70
C ILE A 93 -0.58 -16.57 -2.98
N TYR A 94 0.22 -16.89 -1.95
CA TYR A 94 1.60 -17.33 -2.07
C TYR A 94 1.83 -18.44 -3.12
N PRO A 95 0.99 -19.48 -3.25
CA PRO A 95 1.19 -20.52 -4.27
C PRO A 95 1.20 -20.00 -5.72
N LYS A 96 0.61 -18.82 -5.98
CA LYS A 96 0.58 -18.16 -7.28
C LYS A 96 1.76 -17.23 -7.52
N LEU A 97 2.47 -16.82 -6.46
CA LEU A 97 3.61 -15.91 -6.53
C LEU A 97 4.89 -16.68 -6.88
N LYS A 98 5.49 -16.36 -8.02
CA LYS A 98 6.67 -17.02 -8.61
C LYS A 98 7.85 -16.08 -8.80
N THR A 99 7.60 -14.78 -8.94
CA THR A 99 8.62 -13.75 -9.17
C THR A 99 8.57 -12.67 -8.10
N ASP A 100 9.38 -11.62 -8.25
CA ASP A 100 9.29 -10.43 -7.41
C ASP A 100 7.86 -9.84 -7.51
N VAL A 101 7.40 -9.23 -6.42
CA VAL A 101 5.99 -8.86 -6.24
C VAL A 101 5.87 -7.35 -6.15
N LEU A 102 4.98 -6.78 -6.95
CA LEU A 102 4.60 -5.39 -6.88
C LEU A 102 3.22 -5.28 -6.20
N VAL A 103 3.15 -4.72 -5.00
CA VAL A 103 1.92 -4.60 -4.22
C VAL A 103 1.38 -3.18 -4.31
N LEU A 104 0.10 -3.05 -4.67
CA LEU A 104 -0.64 -1.79 -4.77
C LEU A 104 -1.90 -1.87 -3.91
N SER A 105 -2.27 -0.79 -3.23
CA SER A 105 -3.61 -0.67 -2.64
C SER A 105 -4.67 -0.30 -3.69
N CYS A 106 -5.92 -0.64 -3.42
CA CYS A 106 -7.06 -0.27 -4.26
C CYS A 106 -7.38 1.23 -4.29
N ASP A 107 -6.89 2.00 -3.31
CA ASP A 107 -7.08 3.45 -3.19
C ASP A 107 -5.86 4.27 -3.62
N LEU A 108 -4.86 3.62 -4.24
CA LEU A 108 -3.71 4.31 -4.80
C LEU A 108 -4.11 5.14 -6.03
N ILE A 109 -4.23 6.45 -5.82
CA ILE A 109 -4.34 7.46 -6.88
C ILE A 109 -3.04 8.25 -6.92
N THR A 110 -2.30 8.11 -8.02
CA THR A 110 -0.97 8.71 -8.15
C THR A 110 -0.69 9.19 -9.56
N ASP A 111 -0.01 10.33 -9.65
CA ASP A 111 0.60 10.85 -10.88
C ASP A 111 2.10 10.51 -10.96
N VAL A 112 2.66 9.87 -9.92
CA VAL A 112 4.05 9.44 -9.90
C VAL A 112 4.24 8.30 -10.89
N ALA A 113 5.28 8.39 -11.70
CA ALA A 113 5.57 7.36 -12.67
C ALA A 113 6.11 6.10 -11.98
N LEU A 114 5.43 4.96 -12.17
CA LEU A 114 5.74 3.70 -11.49
C LEU A 114 7.20 3.25 -11.68
N HIS A 115 7.79 3.57 -12.84
CA HIS A 115 9.17 3.21 -13.14
C HIS A 115 10.17 3.83 -12.17
N GLU A 116 9.92 5.00 -11.57
CA GLU A 116 10.85 5.62 -10.62
C GLU A 116 11.12 4.73 -9.40
N VAL A 117 10.08 4.08 -8.88
CA VAL A 117 10.17 3.15 -7.74
C VAL A 117 10.83 1.83 -8.16
N VAL A 118 10.47 1.33 -9.35
CA VAL A 118 11.03 0.09 -9.90
C VAL A 118 12.52 0.26 -10.25
N ASP A 119 12.91 1.41 -10.77
CA ASP A 119 14.30 1.71 -11.13
C ASP A 119 15.17 1.84 -9.88
N LEU A 120 14.65 2.40 -8.79
CA LEU A 120 15.32 2.38 -7.48
C LEU A 120 15.51 0.94 -6.98
N PHE A 121 14.45 0.12 -7.08
CA PHE A 121 14.51 -1.29 -6.69
C PHE A 121 15.57 -2.06 -7.49
N ARG A 122 15.63 -1.86 -8.80
CA ARG A 122 16.61 -2.49 -9.71
C ARG A 122 18.03 -1.98 -9.49
N ALA A 123 18.22 -0.67 -9.43
CA ALA A 123 19.55 -0.05 -9.38
C ALA A 123 20.35 -0.41 -8.13
N TYR A 124 19.66 -0.64 -7.01
CA TYR A 124 20.29 -0.99 -5.74
C TYR A 124 20.12 -2.46 -5.34
N ASP A 125 19.52 -3.29 -6.22
CA ASP A 125 19.10 -4.66 -5.91
C ASP A 125 18.41 -4.76 -4.53
N ALA A 126 17.46 -3.85 -4.31
CA ALA A 126 16.85 -3.67 -3.00
C ALA A 126 15.96 -4.87 -2.63
N SER A 127 15.93 -5.25 -1.35
CA SER A 127 14.97 -6.25 -0.84
C SER A 127 13.51 -5.75 -0.93
N LEU A 128 13.34 -4.45 -0.68
CA LEU A 128 12.08 -3.74 -0.60
C LEU A 128 12.28 -2.32 -1.13
N ALA A 129 11.38 -1.84 -1.96
CA ALA A 129 11.24 -0.41 -2.29
C ALA A 129 9.79 0.01 -2.02
N MET A 130 9.59 1.24 -1.54
CA MET A 130 8.27 1.77 -1.23
C MET A 130 8.14 3.23 -1.66
N LEU A 131 6.91 3.65 -1.96
CA LEU A 131 6.61 5.05 -2.29
C LEU A 131 5.96 5.75 -1.08
N MET A 132 6.55 6.89 -0.70
CA MET A 132 5.95 7.79 0.28
C MET A 132 5.72 9.16 -0.36
N ARG A 133 4.67 9.85 0.06
CA ARG A 133 4.35 11.20 -0.41
C ARG A 133 4.23 12.14 0.78
N LYS A 134 4.64 13.40 0.60
CA LYS A 134 4.33 14.44 1.58
C LYS A 134 2.82 14.64 1.66
N GLY A 135 2.23 14.46 2.84
CA GLY A 135 0.82 14.72 3.11
C GLY A 135 0.46 16.14 2.68
N GLN A 136 -0.71 16.30 2.06
CA GLN A 136 -1.19 17.65 1.74
C GLN A 136 -1.69 18.29 3.04
N GLU A 137 -1.14 19.46 3.38
CA GLU A 137 -1.81 20.33 4.34
C GLU A 137 -3.19 20.68 3.73
N SER A 138 -4.26 20.39 4.46
CA SER A 138 -5.63 20.62 4.02
C SER A 138 -5.78 22.01 3.39
N ILE A 139 -6.03 22.05 2.08
CA ILE A 139 -6.37 23.28 1.37
C ILE A 139 -7.79 23.65 1.81
N GLU A 140 -7.85 24.63 2.70
CA GLU A 140 -9.04 25.30 3.25
C GLU A 140 -10.02 24.42 4.07
N PRO A 141 -10.61 24.98 5.14
CA PRO A 141 -11.72 24.32 5.83
C PRO A 141 -12.92 24.24 4.86
N VAL A 142 -13.37 23.02 4.57
CA VAL A 142 -14.59 22.81 3.78
C VAL A 142 -15.75 23.55 4.47
N PRO A 143 -16.49 24.44 3.78
CA PRO A 143 -17.56 25.21 4.38
C PRO A 143 -18.60 24.30 5.04
N GLY A 144 -18.87 24.48 6.33
CA GLY A 144 -19.91 23.77 7.07
C GLY A 144 -19.46 22.84 8.20
N GLN A 145 -18.15 22.55 8.35
CA GLN A 145 -17.67 21.81 9.53
C GLN A 145 -17.55 22.72 10.75
N LYS A 146 -18.69 23.01 11.41
CA LYS A 146 -18.70 23.51 12.79
C LYS A 146 -18.37 22.35 13.74
N GLY A 147 -17.14 22.32 14.23
CA GLY A 147 -16.77 21.59 15.43
C GLY A 147 -16.77 20.07 15.31
N LYS A 148 -15.73 19.50 14.68
CA LYS A 148 -15.16 18.23 15.14
C LYS A 148 -13.66 18.43 15.24
N LYS A 149 -13.07 18.08 16.39
CA LYS A 149 -11.61 18.00 16.58
C LYS A 149 -11.03 17.34 15.32
N LYS A 150 -10.00 17.94 14.72
CA LYS A 150 -9.20 17.26 13.69
C LYS A 150 -8.90 15.86 14.24
N PRO A 151 -9.21 14.76 13.53
CA PRO A 151 -8.64 13.49 13.91
C PRO A 151 -7.14 13.72 14.01
N VAL A 152 -6.54 13.36 15.15
CA VAL A 152 -5.09 13.37 15.28
C VAL A 152 -4.64 12.38 14.21
N GLU A 153 -4.18 12.89 13.07
CA GLU A 153 -3.54 12.06 12.06
C GLU A 153 -2.34 11.45 12.78
N GLN A 154 -2.42 10.14 13.05
CA GLN A 154 -1.29 9.36 13.54
C GLN A 154 -0.10 9.69 12.66
N ARG A 155 0.98 10.22 13.25
CA ARG A 155 2.14 10.66 12.49
C ARG A 155 3.12 9.50 12.34
N ASP A 156 3.61 9.32 11.12
CA ASP A 156 4.70 8.40 10.86
C ASP A 156 6.05 9.14 10.97
N PHE A 157 6.96 8.61 11.76
CA PHE A 157 8.33 9.08 11.89
C PHE A 157 9.24 8.31 10.93
N ILE A 158 9.63 8.94 9.83
CA ILE A 158 10.41 8.31 8.76
C ILE A 158 11.83 8.85 8.78
N GLY A 159 12.79 8.00 9.13
CA GLY A 159 14.22 8.29 9.10
C GLY A 159 14.88 7.73 7.83
N VAL A 160 15.41 8.60 6.98
CA VAL A 160 16.14 8.23 5.76
C VAL A 160 17.62 8.64 5.85
N ASP A 161 18.46 8.02 5.02
CA ASP A 161 19.86 8.39 4.89
C ASP A 161 20.07 9.78 4.26
N SER A 162 21.32 10.23 4.15
CA SER A 162 21.64 11.54 3.56
C SER A 162 21.32 11.66 2.06
N THR A 163 21.12 10.53 1.36
CA THR A 163 20.69 10.55 -0.04
C THR A 163 19.17 10.64 -0.19
N GLY A 164 18.42 10.36 0.88
CA GLY A 164 16.96 10.31 0.88
C GLY A 164 16.38 9.06 0.20
N LYS A 165 17.22 8.07 -0.15
CA LYS A 165 16.81 6.87 -0.90
C LYS A 165 16.77 5.61 -0.06
N ARG A 166 17.44 5.60 1.09
CA ARG A 166 17.47 4.43 1.99
C ARG A 166 16.73 4.72 3.28
N LEU A 167 15.69 3.93 3.53
CA LEU A 167 14.99 3.90 4.81
C LEU A 167 15.90 3.30 5.90
N LEU A 168 16.02 4.00 7.02
CA LEU A 168 16.83 3.60 8.17
C LEU A 168 15.99 3.40 9.44
N PHE A 169 14.87 4.12 9.55
CA PHE A 169 13.96 4.06 10.68
C PHE A 169 12.54 4.37 10.23
N MET A 170 11.56 3.67 10.79
CA MET A 170 10.13 3.94 10.61
C MET A 170 9.41 3.55 11.90
N ALA A 171 8.56 4.43 12.41
CA ALA A 171 7.66 4.12 13.52
C ALA A 171 6.40 4.98 13.41
N ASN A 172 5.26 4.40 13.76
CA ASN A 172 4.00 5.14 13.88
C ASN A 172 3.88 5.68 15.31
N GLU A 173 3.36 6.90 15.48
CA GLU A 173 3.09 7.49 16.79
C GLU A 173 2.20 6.60 17.69
N ALA A 174 1.30 5.81 17.12
CA ALA A 174 0.44 4.89 17.88
C ALA A 174 1.18 3.67 18.46
N ASP A 175 2.34 3.33 17.90
CA ASP A 175 3.18 2.22 18.36
C ASP A 175 4.31 2.71 19.30
N LEU A 176 4.40 4.01 19.50
CA LEU A 176 5.39 4.65 20.38
C LEU A 176 4.74 4.94 21.73
N ASP A 177 5.50 4.68 22.79
CA ASP A 177 5.20 5.18 24.12
C ASP A 177 5.58 6.68 24.19
N GLU A 178 6.47 7.07 25.09
CA GLU A 178 6.94 8.46 25.23
C GLU A 178 8.24 8.73 24.45
N GLU A 179 8.94 7.69 24.02
CA GLU A 179 10.30 7.79 23.48
C GLU A 179 10.46 7.14 22.10
N LEU A 180 11.31 7.75 21.27
CA LEU A 180 11.76 7.18 20.01
C LEU A 180 13.19 6.65 20.18
N VAL A 181 13.37 5.34 20.06
CA VAL A 181 14.66 4.67 20.29
C VAL A 181 15.35 4.32 18.98
N ILE A 182 16.57 4.83 18.78
CA ILE A 182 17.43 4.49 17.62
C ILE A 182 18.60 3.65 18.11
N LYS A 183 18.82 2.49 17.48
CA LYS A 183 19.98 1.65 17.79
C LYS A 183 21.27 2.37 17.42
N GLY A 184 22.20 2.49 18.38
CA GLY A 184 23.51 3.14 18.16
C GLY A 184 24.32 2.53 17.01
N SER A 185 24.15 1.24 16.72
CA SER A 185 24.78 0.57 15.56
C SER A 185 24.29 1.11 14.21
N ILE A 186 23.08 1.65 14.12
CA ILE A 186 22.57 2.34 12.92
C ILE A 186 23.29 3.67 12.76
N LEU A 187 23.41 4.46 13.83
CA LEU A 187 24.09 5.76 13.82
C LEU A 187 25.60 5.63 13.52
N GLN A 188 26.24 4.54 13.95
CA GLN A 188 27.64 4.27 13.60
C GLN A 188 27.84 4.06 12.09
N LYS A 189 26.88 3.40 11.42
CA LYS A 189 26.92 3.15 9.97
C LYS A 189 26.39 4.33 9.15
N HIS A 190 25.41 5.04 9.69
CA HIS A 190 24.73 6.17 9.07
C HIS A 190 24.74 7.35 10.05
N PRO A 191 25.83 8.14 10.09
CA PRO A 191 26.01 9.21 11.07
C PRO A 191 25.05 10.39 10.88
N ARG A 192 24.34 10.44 9.74
CA ARG A 192 23.33 11.45 9.43
C ARG A 192 22.05 10.76 9.01
N ILE A 193 20.98 11.01 9.75
CA ILE A 193 19.63 10.53 9.47
C ILE A 193 18.71 11.75 9.35
N HIS A 194 17.95 11.83 8.26
CA HIS A 194 16.96 12.87 8.03
C HIS A 194 15.59 12.34 8.42
N PHE A 195 14.95 13.01 9.38
CA PHE A 195 13.61 12.64 9.84
C PHE A 195 12.54 13.46 9.14
N HIS A 196 11.50 12.77 8.68
CA HIS A 196 10.31 13.34 8.09
C HIS A 196 9.08 12.86 8.86
N THR A 197 8.21 13.79 9.26
CA THR A 197 6.97 13.51 10.02
C THR A 197 5.70 13.75 9.22
N GLY A 198 5.82 14.33 8.02
CA GLY A 198 4.71 14.64 7.13
C GLY A 198 4.65 13.74 5.91
N LEU A 199 5.30 12.57 5.95
CA LEU A 199 5.20 11.58 4.90
C LEU A 199 4.03 10.65 5.19
N VAL A 200 3.32 10.28 4.15
CA VAL A 200 2.21 9.32 4.16
C VAL A 200 2.60 8.19 3.22
N ASP A 201 2.38 6.96 3.66
CA ASP A 201 2.58 5.78 2.83
C ASP A 201 1.55 5.73 1.69
N ALA A 202 2.05 5.58 0.46
CA ALA A 202 1.20 5.43 -0.71
C ALA A 202 0.68 3.98 -0.88
N HIS A 203 1.15 3.03 -0.08
CA HIS A 203 0.88 1.59 -0.23
C HIS A 203 1.24 1.05 -1.62
N LEU A 204 2.43 1.45 -2.10
CA LEU A 204 3.06 0.92 -3.30
C LEU A 204 4.41 0.32 -2.91
N TYR A 205 4.55 -1.00 -3.05
CA TYR A 205 5.74 -1.73 -2.63
C TYR A 205 6.26 -2.64 -3.74
N CYS A 206 7.58 -2.69 -3.91
CA CYS A 206 8.28 -3.73 -4.67
C CYS A 206 8.98 -4.66 -3.68
N LEU A 207 8.69 -5.95 -3.70
CA LEU A 207 9.27 -6.96 -2.82
C LEU A 207 10.04 -8.00 -3.63
N LYS A 208 11.24 -8.35 -3.19
CA LYS A 208 11.91 -9.56 -3.69
C LYS A 208 11.10 -10.80 -3.33
N LYS A 209 11.15 -11.82 -4.18
CA LYS A 209 10.43 -13.08 -3.94
C LYS A 209 10.77 -13.71 -2.58
N TYR A 210 12.04 -13.69 -2.16
CA TYR A 210 12.46 -14.25 -0.87
C TYR A 210 11.89 -13.50 0.35
N VAL A 211 11.48 -12.23 0.21
CA VAL A 211 10.80 -11.51 1.29
C VAL A 211 9.41 -12.11 1.51
N VAL A 212 8.73 -12.51 0.43
CA VAL A 212 7.46 -13.22 0.53
C VAL A 212 7.66 -14.63 1.10
N ASP A 213 8.75 -15.30 0.76
CA ASP A 213 9.11 -16.59 1.36
C ASP A 213 9.29 -16.47 2.87
N PHE A 214 10.02 -15.43 3.31
CA PHE A 214 10.18 -15.11 4.72
C PHE A 214 8.84 -14.84 5.43
N LEU A 215 7.91 -14.13 4.77
CA LEU A 215 6.56 -13.89 5.33
C LEU A 215 5.75 -15.18 5.54
N MET A 216 5.97 -16.20 4.70
CA MET A 216 5.35 -17.52 4.84
C MET A 216 5.95 -18.32 6.00
N GLU A 217 7.27 -18.25 6.17
CA GLU A 217 7.97 -18.94 7.25
C GLU A 217 7.69 -18.32 8.62
N ASN A 218 7.41 -17.01 8.65
CA ASN A 218 7.18 -16.23 9.87
C ASN A 218 5.71 -15.80 9.99
N SER A 219 4.77 -16.73 9.83
CA SER A 219 3.41 -16.47 10.29
C SER A 219 3.43 -16.32 11.80
N GLU A 220 3.13 -15.14 12.32
CA GLU A 220 2.88 -14.95 13.74
C GLU A 220 1.88 -16.02 14.19
N GLN A 221 2.32 -16.96 15.05
CA GLN A 221 1.35 -17.67 15.87
C GLN A 221 0.66 -16.59 16.70
N PRO A 222 -0.69 -16.52 16.71
CA PRO A 222 -1.38 -15.57 17.56
C PRO A 222 -0.93 -15.84 19.00
N SER A 223 -0.27 -14.84 19.59
CA SER A 223 0.09 -14.77 21.01
C SER A 223 -1.14 -14.64 21.88
#